data_AF-A0A833GWQ4-F1
#
_entry.id   AF-A0A833GWQ4-F1
#
_cell.length_a   1.000
_cell.length_b   1.000
_cell.length_c   1.000
_cell.angle_alpha   90.00
_cell.angle_beta   90.00
_cell.angle_gamma   90.00
#
_symmetry.space_group_name_H-M   'P 1'
#
loop_
_entity.id
_entity.type
_entity.pdbx_description
1 polymer ?
#
loop_
_entity_poly.entity_id
_entity_poly.type
_entity_poly.pdbx_seq_one_letter_code
_entity_poly.pdbx_strand_id
1 'polypeptide(L)'
;MRKRKHSPEFRERAVKQTLTGDESIKDIAAGLGISYWTLQDWRREYLESQKKEPETRKKSSAEEELKRLRAENASLRMDNTKVCSHAFPGRLKKFAFMKAWRKDFSVNRMASMLGVSKSGFYSHLNRSGEKKQFVSSDLLSLITRIHRANRRCFGL
;
A
#
# COMPACT_ATOMS: atom_id res chain seq x y z
N MET A 1 12.38 33.72 -39.65
CA MET A 1 12.77 32.45 -39.03
C MET A 1 14.10 31.98 -39.62
N ARG A 2 15.18 31.87 -38.83
CA ARG A 2 16.48 31.40 -39.34
C ARG A 2 16.40 29.89 -39.60
N LYS A 3 16.55 29.48 -40.87
CA LYS A 3 16.59 28.07 -41.28
C LYS A 3 17.68 27.35 -40.49
N ARG A 4 17.34 26.21 -39.86
CA ARG A 4 18.34 25.28 -39.30
C ARG A 4 19.22 24.84 -40.46
N LYS A 5 20.50 25.26 -40.47
CA LYS A 5 21.45 24.97 -41.56
C LYS A 5 21.73 23.46 -41.76
N HIS A 6 21.32 22.61 -40.81
CA HIS A 6 21.60 21.17 -40.83
C HIS A 6 20.34 20.37 -40.49
N SER A 7 20.08 19.31 -41.26
CA SER A 7 18.96 18.38 -41.05
C SER A 7 19.17 17.56 -39.77
N PRO A 8 18.09 17.13 -39.09
CA PRO A 8 18.20 16.32 -37.87
C PRO A 8 18.94 15.00 -38.12
N GLU A 9 18.71 14.35 -39.27
CA GLU A 9 19.43 13.12 -39.64
C GLU A 9 20.94 13.32 -39.81
N PHE A 10 21.35 14.47 -40.34
CA PHE A 10 22.77 14.80 -40.50
C PHE A 10 23.45 14.97 -39.14
N ARG A 11 22.77 15.64 -38.19
CA ARG A 11 23.27 15.80 -36.81
C ARG A 11 23.45 14.45 -36.14
N GLU A 12 22.47 13.56 -36.28
CA GLU A 12 22.52 12.24 -35.65
C GLU A 12 23.66 11.38 -36.23
N ARG A 13 23.85 11.40 -37.56
CA ARG A 13 24.97 10.70 -38.21
C ARG A 13 26.33 11.24 -37.75
N ALA A 14 26.48 12.57 -37.70
CA ALA A 14 27.71 13.21 -37.24
C ALA A 14 28.05 12.85 -35.78
N VAL A 15 27.05 12.84 -34.89
CA VAL A 15 27.26 12.46 -33.49
C VAL A 15 27.57 10.95 -33.36
N LYS A 16 26.89 10.08 -34.10
CA LYS A 16 27.18 8.63 -34.10
C LYS A 16 28.61 8.32 -34.55
N GLN A 17 29.12 9.06 -35.54
CA GLN A 17 30.51 8.93 -35.99
C GLN A 17 31.49 9.25 -34.86
N THR A 18 31.23 10.29 -34.05
CA THR A 18 32.07 10.61 -32.87
C THR A 18 31.99 9.59 -31.73
N LEU A 19 30.96 8.75 -31.70
CA LEU A 19 30.78 7.72 -30.67
C LEU A 19 31.35 6.36 -31.09
N THR A 20 31.48 6.13 -32.39
CA THR A 20 31.89 4.84 -32.97
C THR A 20 33.34 4.84 -33.46
N GLY A 21 33.87 6.00 -33.85
CA GLY A 21 35.23 6.12 -34.37
C GLY A 21 36.28 6.46 -33.32
N ASP A 22 37.53 6.06 -33.58
CA ASP A 22 38.74 6.44 -32.81
C ASP A 22 39.30 7.82 -33.23
N GLU A 23 38.65 8.50 -34.17
CA GLU A 23 39.05 9.81 -34.67
C GLU A 23 38.67 10.94 -33.69
N SER A 24 39.50 11.98 -33.62
CA SER A 24 39.20 13.15 -32.80
C SER A 24 37.96 13.88 -33.32
N ILE A 25 37.15 14.43 -32.41
CA ILE A 25 35.99 15.27 -32.73
C ILE A 25 36.39 16.41 -33.67
N LYS A 26 37.63 16.90 -33.55
CA LYS A 26 38.18 17.97 -34.40
C LYS A 26 38.36 17.53 -35.85
N ASP A 27 38.81 16.29 -36.07
CA ASP A 27 39.05 15.73 -37.40
C ASP A 27 37.72 15.39 -38.08
N ILE A 28 36.78 14.81 -37.32
CA ILE A 28 35.41 14.54 -37.79
C ILE A 28 34.70 15.85 -38.16
N ALA A 29 34.85 16.91 -37.35
CA ALA A 29 34.28 18.22 -37.65
C ALA A 29 34.88 18.83 -38.93
N ALA A 30 36.20 18.70 -39.13
CA ALA A 30 36.88 19.16 -40.34
C ALA A 30 36.42 18.40 -41.59
N GLY A 31 36.31 17.07 -41.52
CA GLY A 31 35.82 16.23 -42.63
C GLY A 31 34.36 16.49 -43.00
N LEU A 32 33.54 16.88 -42.04
CA LEU A 32 32.13 17.25 -42.24
C LEU A 32 31.91 18.72 -42.58
N GLY A 33 32.96 19.56 -42.57
CA GLY A 33 32.88 20.99 -42.84
C GLY A 33 32.08 21.79 -41.80
N ILE A 34 32.03 21.31 -40.55
CA ILE A 34 31.30 21.95 -39.43
C ILE A 34 32.27 22.45 -38.36
N SER A 35 31.82 23.42 -37.57
CA SER A 35 32.60 23.89 -36.42
C SER A 35 32.66 22.83 -35.33
N TYR A 36 33.84 22.63 -34.75
CA TYR A 36 34.08 21.76 -33.60
C TYR A 36 33.05 21.98 -32.48
N TRP A 37 32.79 23.25 -32.13
CA TRP A 37 31.87 23.61 -31.06
C TRP A 37 30.43 23.17 -31.34
N THR A 38 30.02 23.19 -32.60
CA THR A 38 28.69 22.74 -33.03
C THR A 38 28.54 21.23 -32.90
N LEU A 39 29.57 20.47 -33.30
CA LEU A 39 29.56 19.02 -33.15
C LEU A 39 29.59 18.59 -31.67
N GLN A 40 30.35 19.33 -30.85
CA GLN A 40 30.41 19.10 -29.40
C GLN A 40 29.06 19.37 -28.72
N ASP A 41 28.35 20.43 -29.13
CA ASP A 41 27.02 20.76 -28.63
C ASP A 41 26.00 19.68 -28.99
N TRP A 42 25.98 19.22 -30.24
CA TRP A 42 25.10 18.12 -30.68
C TRP A 42 25.38 16.81 -29.92
N ARG A 43 26.65 16.50 -29.66
CA ARG A 43 27.03 15.31 -28.88
C ARG A 43 26.48 15.38 -27.46
N ARG A 44 26.55 16.56 -26.82
CA ARG A 44 26.00 16.79 -25.49
C ARG A 44 24.47 16.64 -25.48
N GLU A 45 23.78 17.29 -26.41
CA GLU A 45 22.32 17.19 -26.56
C GLU A 45 21.88 15.73 -26.76
N TYR A 46 22.59 14.98 -27.59
CA TYR A 46 22.32 13.56 -27.85
C TYR A 46 22.51 12.67 -26.62
N LEU A 47 23.57 12.89 -25.83
CA LEU A 47 23.79 12.16 -24.58
C LEU A 47 22.72 12.47 -23.53
N GLU A 48 22.21 13.69 -23.50
CA GLU A 48 21.15 14.10 -22.58
C GLU A 48 19.79 13.53 -23.01
N SER A 49 19.48 13.52 -24.31
CA SER A 49 18.25 12.90 -24.83
C SER A 49 18.24 11.39 -24.60
N GLN A 50 19.36 10.71 -24.86
CA GLN A 50 19.54 9.28 -24.61
C GLN A 50 19.38 8.88 -23.14
N LYS A 51 19.61 9.80 -22.19
CA LYS A 51 19.34 9.54 -20.76
C LYS A 51 17.86 9.72 -20.42
N LYS A 52 17.18 10.69 -21.04
CA LYS A 52 15.77 11.04 -20.76
C LYS A 52 14.77 10.07 -21.40
N GLU A 53 15.07 9.56 -22.59
CA GLU A 53 14.17 8.68 -23.36
C GLU A 53 13.92 7.28 -22.73
N PRO A 54 14.94 6.55 -22.24
CA PRO A 54 14.71 5.25 -21.61
C PRO A 54 14.05 5.36 -20.23
N GLU A 55 14.27 6.46 -19.51
CA GLU A 55 13.63 6.67 -18.20
C GLU A 55 12.15 7.00 -18.31
N THR A 56 11.76 7.84 -19.28
CA THR A 56 10.37 8.26 -19.45
C THR A 56 9.47 7.12 -19.94
N ARG A 57 9.93 6.32 -20.91
CA ARG A 57 9.20 5.11 -21.39
C ARG A 57 9.05 4.03 -20.32
N LYS A 58 10.07 3.82 -19.47
CA LYS A 58 10.00 2.84 -18.39
C LYS A 58 9.08 3.31 -17.25
N LYS A 59 9.10 4.61 -16.92
CA LYS A 59 8.22 5.20 -15.91
C LYS A 59 6.75 5.13 -16.33
N SER A 60 6.42 5.46 -17.59
CA SER A 60 5.04 5.39 -18.07
C SER A 60 4.46 3.97 -18.03
N SER A 61 5.23 2.97 -18.46
CA SER A 61 4.80 1.56 -18.41
C SER A 61 4.60 1.06 -16.97
N ALA A 62 5.49 1.42 -16.05
CA ALA A 62 5.40 1.01 -14.65
C ALA A 62 4.22 1.70 -13.93
N GLU A 63 3.95 2.97 -14.25
CA GLU A 63 2.84 3.72 -13.67
C GLU A 63 1.47 3.20 -14.13
N GLU A 64 1.34 2.82 -15.40
CA GLU A 64 0.14 2.18 -15.94
C GLU A 64 -0.13 0.82 -15.28
N GLU A 65 0.91 0.01 -15.09
CA GLU A 65 0.82 -1.27 -14.41
C GLU A 65 0.44 -1.09 -12.93
N LEU A 66 1.05 -0.12 -12.23
CA LEU A 66 0.66 0.24 -10.87
C LEU A 66 -0.80 0.69 -10.77
N LYS A 67 -1.29 1.44 -11.76
CA LYS A 67 -2.69 1.89 -11.80
C LYS A 67 -3.63 0.70 -11.99
N ARG A 68 -3.31 -0.22 -12.90
CA ARG A 68 -4.08 -1.46 -13.14
C ARG A 68 -4.12 -2.34 -11.88
N LEU A 69 -2.97 -2.60 -11.27
CA LEU A 69 -2.87 -3.43 -10.07
C LEU A 69 -3.59 -2.82 -8.86
N ARG A 70 -3.60 -1.48 -8.73
CA ARG A 70 -4.36 -0.79 -7.69
C ARG A 70 -5.87 -0.90 -7.93
N ALA A 71 -6.33 -0.80 -9.17
CA ALA A 71 -7.74 -0.98 -9.52
C ALA A 71 -8.22 -2.41 -9.26
N GLU A 72 -7.43 -3.41 -9.64
CA GLU A 72 -7.74 -4.82 -9.38
C GLU A 72 -7.78 -5.13 -7.88
N ASN A 73 -6.80 -4.65 -7.10
CA ASN A 73 -6.83 -4.77 -5.64
C ASN A 73 -8.05 -4.08 -5.00
N ALA A 74 -8.49 -2.95 -5.55
CA ALA A 74 -9.69 -2.26 -5.06
C ALA A 74 -10.95 -3.10 -5.32
N SER A 75 -11.09 -3.67 -6.53
CA SER A 75 -12.20 -4.57 -6.87
C SER A 75 -12.20 -5.82 -6.00
N LEU A 76 -11.05 -6.51 -5.89
CA LEU A 76 -10.90 -7.72 -5.07
C LEU A 76 -11.17 -7.47 -3.58
N ARG A 77 -10.85 -6.26 -3.08
CA ARG A 77 -11.20 -5.87 -1.70
C ARG A 77 -12.70 -5.69 -1.52
N MET A 78 -13.40 -5.12 -2.50
CA MET A 78 -14.87 -4.99 -2.46
C MET A 78 -15.57 -6.34 -2.57
N ASP A 79 -15.05 -7.26 -3.37
CA ASP A 79 -15.64 -8.60 -3.52
C ASP A 79 -15.43 -9.43 -2.25
N ASN A 80 -14.23 -9.38 -1.66
CA ASN A 80 -13.96 -10.05 -0.38
C ASN A 80 -14.81 -9.53 0.78
N THR A 81 -15.06 -8.22 0.86
CA THR A 81 -15.93 -7.67 1.92
C THR A 81 -17.38 -8.09 1.73
N LYS A 82 -17.89 -8.10 0.49
CA LYS A 82 -19.24 -8.59 0.18
C LYS A 82 -19.42 -10.07 0.51
N VAL A 83 -18.47 -10.91 0.07
CA VAL A 83 -18.50 -12.37 0.34
C VAL A 83 -18.43 -12.63 1.84
N CYS A 84 -17.49 -12.01 2.56
CA CYS A 84 -17.36 -12.21 4.01
C CYS A 84 -18.59 -11.70 4.77
N SER A 85 -19.20 -10.58 4.34
CA SER A 85 -20.40 -10.05 4.99
C SER A 85 -21.60 -10.99 4.83
N HIS A 86 -21.76 -11.63 3.67
CA HIS A 86 -22.87 -12.57 3.40
C HIS A 86 -22.61 -14.00 3.90
N ALA A 87 -21.35 -14.42 4.05
CA ALA A 87 -21.00 -15.75 4.55
C ALA A 87 -21.51 -16.05 5.97
N PHE A 88 -21.72 -15.02 6.79
CA PHE A 88 -22.19 -15.15 8.16
C PHE A 88 -23.57 -14.51 8.35
N PRO A 89 -24.65 -15.30 8.40
CA PRO A 89 -25.99 -14.75 8.65
C PRO A 89 -26.08 -14.25 10.10
N GLY A 90 -26.37 -12.96 10.25
CA GLY A 90 -26.60 -12.31 11.53
C GLY A 90 -25.33 -11.86 12.28
N ARG A 91 -25.52 -10.89 13.18
CA ARG A 91 -24.44 -10.21 13.91
C ARG A 91 -23.67 -11.12 14.88
N LEU A 92 -24.35 -12.09 15.48
CA LEU A 92 -23.76 -12.99 16.48
C LEU A 92 -22.75 -13.97 15.86
N LYS A 93 -23.05 -14.53 14.69
CA LYS A 93 -22.10 -15.42 13.97
C LYS A 93 -20.85 -14.66 13.54
N LYS A 94 -21.01 -13.42 13.08
CA LYS A 94 -19.88 -12.50 12.79
C LYS A 94 -19.01 -12.27 14.02
N PHE A 95 -19.61 -12.01 15.18
CA PHE A 95 -18.88 -11.86 16.43
C PHE A 95 -18.23 -13.15 16.94
N ALA A 96 -18.85 -14.31 16.73
CA ALA A 96 -18.24 -15.61 17.05
C ALA A 96 -16.98 -15.87 16.22
N PHE A 97 -17.04 -15.59 14.91
CA PHE A 97 -15.87 -15.64 14.03
C PHE A 97 -14.77 -14.67 14.51
N MET A 98 -15.13 -13.41 14.78
CA MET A 98 -14.18 -12.43 15.31
C MET A 98 -13.56 -12.88 16.65
N LYS A 99 -14.33 -13.55 17.52
CA LYS A 99 -13.84 -14.07 18.82
C LYS A 99 -12.83 -15.19 18.62
N ALA A 100 -13.05 -16.11 17.67
CA ALA A 100 -12.15 -17.22 17.37
C ALA A 100 -10.80 -16.74 16.83
N TRP A 101 -10.82 -15.76 15.92
CA TRP A 101 -9.63 -15.33 15.17
C TRP A 101 -8.99 -14.04 15.70
N ARG A 102 -9.42 -13.53 16.87
CA ARG A 102 -8.92 -12.25 17.44
C ARG A 102 -7.44 -12.25 17.81
N LYS A 103 -6.81 -13.43 17.94
CA LYS A 103 -5.39 -13.55 18.32
C LYS A 103 -4.48 -13.45 17.09
N ASP A 104 -4.94 -13.96 15.96
CA ASP A 104 -4.14 -14.06 14.74
C ASP A 104 -4.38 -12.88 13.79
N PHE A 105 -5.57 -12.24 13.88
CA PHE A 105 -5.96 -11.16 12.97
C PHE A 105 -6.41 -9.90 13.70
N SER A 106 -6.17 -8.75 13.05
CA SER A 106 -6.62 -7.44 13.55
C SER A 106 -8.15 -7.36 13.62
N VAL A 107 -8.67 -7.10 14.83
CA VAL A 107 -10.11 -6.92 15.09
C VAL A 107 -10.71 -5.79 14.25
N ASN A 108 -9.94 -4.73 13.97
CA ASN A 108 -10.39 -3.63 13.11
C ASN A 108 -10.65 -4.12 11.68
N ARG A 109 -9.74 -4.94 11.15
CA ARG A 109 -9.84 -5.49 9.79
C ARG A 109 -11.03 -6.44 9.68
N MET A 110 -11.20 -7.33 10.65
CA MET A 110 -12.35 -8.25 10.67
C MET A 110 -13.69 -7.51 10.79
N ALA A 111 -13.76 -6.46 11.63
CA ALA A 111 -14.95 -5.64 11.78
C ALA A 111 -15.35 -4.97 10.45
N SER A 112 -14.38 -4.40 9.75
CA SER A 112 -14.58 -3.79 8.43
C SER A 112 -15.01 -4.82 7.37
N MET A 113 -14.37 -6.00 7.34
CA MET A 113 -14.70 -7.06 6.38
C MET A 113 -16.09 -7.66 6.59
N LEU A 114 -16.53 -7.79 7.84
CA LEU A 114 -17.82 -8.39 8.19
C LEU A 114 -18.97 -7.36 8.23
N GLY A 115 -18.69 -6.08 8.04
CA GLY A 115 -19.69 -5.02 8.11
C GLY A 115 -20.29 -4.86 9.51
N VAL A 116 -19.47 -4.98 10.57
CA VAL A 116 -19.89 -4.82 11.96
C VAL A 116 -19.04 -3.78 12.68
N SER A 117 -19.60 -3.15 13.72
CA SER A 117 -18.83 -2.23 14.55
C SER A 117 -17.90 -2.95 15.52
N LYS A 118 -16.64 -2.50 15.61
CA LYS A 118 -15.66 -2.92 16.62
C LYS A 118 -16.20 -2.72 18.05
N SER A 119 -16.82 -1.57 18.33
CA SER A 119 -17.39 -1.30 19.66
C SER A 119 -18.54 -2.23 19.99
N GLY A 120 -19.33 -2.60 18.98
CA GLY A 120 -20.37 -3.64 19.10
C GLY A 120 -19.80 -5.01 19.44
N PHE A 121 -18.67 -5.39 18.82
CA PHE A 121 -17.96 -6.64 19.15
C PHE A 121 -17.47 -6.64 20.59
N TYR A 122 -16.77 -5.59 21.04
CA TYR A 122 -16.30 -5.53 22.43
C TYR A 122 -17.43 -5.39 23.45
N SER A 123 -18.49 -4.66 23.13
CA SER A 123 -19.69 -4.61 23.98
C SER A 123 -20.32 -6.00 24.11
N HIS A 124 -20.43 -6.73 23.01
CA HIS A 124 -20.90 -8.12 23.02
C HIS A 124 -19.94 -9.04 23.79
N LEU A 125 -18.62 -8.88 23.62
CA LEU A 125 -17.60 -9.64 24.35
C LEU A 125 -17.64 -9.36 25.86
N ASN A 126 -17.91 -8.11 26.26
CA ASN A 126 -18.02 -7.72 27.67
C ASN A 126 -19.33 -8.21 28.29
N ARG A 127 -20.42 -8.26 27.51
CA ARG A 127 -21.73 -8.81 27.93
C ARG A 127 -21.75 -10.34 27.95
N SER A 128 -21.05 -10.98 27.00
CA SER A 128 -20.81 -12.42 26.96
C SER A 128 -19.60 -12.83 27.79
N GLY A 129 -18.92 -11.86 28.41
CA GLY A 129 -17.90 -12.08 29.41
C GLY A 129 -18.54 -12.88 30.51
N GLU A 130 -18.21 -14.17 30.53
CA GLU A 130 -18.35 -15.06 31.67
C GLU A 130 -18.18 -14.23 32.94
N LYS A 131 -19.22 -14.24 33.77
CA LYS A 131 -19.22 -13.53 35.06
C LYS A 131 -17.86 -13.72 35.69
N LYS A 132 -17.09 -12.65 35.85
CA LYS A 132 -15.94 -12.63 36.76
C LYS A 132 -16.49 -12.64 38.19
N GLN A 133 -17.26 -13.67 38.56
CA GLN A 133 -17.56 -13.99 39.94
C GLN A 133 -16.33 -14.71 40.48
N PHE A 134 -15.26 -13.95 40.70
CA PHE A 134 -14.38 -14.27 41.81
C PHE A 134 -14.84 -13.38 42.95
N VAL A 135 -16.02 -13.69 43.50
CA VAL A 135 -16.27 -13.25 44.88
C VAL A 135 -15.28 -14.08 45.68
N SER A 136 -14.23 -13.44 46.18
CA SER A 136 -13.23 -14.14 46.99
C SER A 136 -13.96 -14.99 48.02
N SER A 137 -13.60 -16.28 48.12
CA SER A 137 -14.17 -17.21 49.11
C SER A 137 -14.22 -16.57 50.50
N ASP A 138 -13.21 -15.75 50.81
CA ASP A 138 -13.09 -15.03 52.06
C ASP A 138 -14.21 -13.99 52.25
N LEU A 139 -14.58 -13.25 51.20
CA LEU A 139 -15.64 -12.26 51.26
C LEU A 139 -17.01 -12.92 51.49
N LEU A 140 -17.26 -14.05 50.82
CA LEU A 140 -18.47 -14.85 51.06
C LEU A 140 -18.48 -15.42 52.49
N SER A 141 -17.34 -15.90 52.99
CA SER A 141 -17.23 -16.43 54.35
C SER A 141 -17.49 -15.35 55.41
N LEU A 142 -17.00 -14.12 55.19
CA LEU A 142 -17.17 -12.99 56.10
C LEU A 142 -18.63 -12.53 56.14
N ILE A 143 -19.27 -12.38 54.97
CA ILE A 143 -20.69 -12.03 54.87
C ILE A 143 -21.54 -13.09 55.57
N THR A 144 -21.26 -14.38 55.34
CA THR A 144 -21.97 -15.49 55.99
C THR A 144 -21.79 -15.49 57.51
N ARG A 145 -20.59 -15.17 58.00
CA ARG A 145 -20.28 -15.09 59.43
C ARG A 145 -21.07 -13.96 60.11
N ILE A 146 -21.06 -12.77 59.52
CA ILE A 146 -21.78 -11.60 60.04
C ILE A 146 -23.30 -11.85 60.00
N HIS A 147 -23.80 -12.47 58.92
CA HIS A 147 -25.20 -12.82 58.78
C HIS A 147 -25.68 -13.82 59.86
N ARG A 148 -24.86 -14.84 60.18
CA ARG A 148 -25.17 -15.78 61.27
C ARG A 148 -25.12 -15.14 62.65
N ALA A 149 -24.15 -14.25 62.91
CA ALA A 149 -24.03 -13.55 64.18
C ALA A 149 -25.22 -12.63 64.46
N ASN A 150 -25.80 -12.00 63.42
CA ASN A 150 -26.95 -11.10 63.53
C ASN A 150 -28.32 -11.80 63.36
N ARG A 151 -28.43 -13.08 63.74
CA ARG A 151 -29.69 -13.87 63.73
C ARG A 151 -30.47 -13.81 62.40
N ARG A 152 -29.79 -13.65 61.27
CA ARG A 152 -30.38 -13.57 59.92
C ARG A 152 -31.32 -12.39 59.67
N CYS A 153 -31.17 -11.28 60.41
CA CYS A 153 -32.09 -10.14 60.28
C CYS A 153 -31.95 -9.32 58.97
N PHE A 154 -30.88 -9.50 58.19
CA PHE A 154 -30.73 -8.92 56.85
C PHE A 154 -30.19 -9.96 55.87
N GLY A 155 -30.65 -9.96 54.61
CA GLY A 155 -30.39 -11.00 53.60
C GLY A 155 -28.91 -11.22 53.24
N LEU A 156 -28.65 -12.34 52.53
CA LEU A 156 -27.33 -12.80 52.08
C LEU A 156 -26.75 -11.97 50.92
#